data_AF-A0A965LFI1-F1
#
_entry.id   AF-A0A965LFI1-F1
#
_cell.length_a   1.000
_cell.length_b   1.000
_cell.length_c   1.000
_cell.angle_alpha   90.00
_cell.angle_beta   90.00
_cell.angle_gamma   90.00
#
_symmetry.space_group_name_H-M   'P 1'
#
loop_
_entity.id
_entity.type
_entity.pdbx_description
1 polymer ?
#
loop_
_entity_poly.entity_id
_entity_poly.type
_entity_poly.pdbx_seq_one_letter_code
_entity_poly.pdbx_strand_id
1 'polypeptide(L)'
;MTRPLLLFCFFAACTQPLPGQAGVSPAADDPSYDTLAIQHRGRIKPFFAFTQEITASLTGRTRVTAPEIGRLGSRQFVLSLWQQPEGWDDQPVILVDNAALRKEIGLKGPDRFFSFRRLTGIPALARLAEEADVARASGGSASVPPLASAAQTVRTRLAILSSLLSGEAFRMVPPPLGSRPEAAWAPVAFSSAESIRGMQTQGQFSSAKLRAEAFYFSFHPFRWAWGLWLLSAISLLTLGRPAPDLARRLGWSFALAGFLLLVGGIALRVWLAGRPPVTNMYESILWVSFGTALFALVFSLRHRSQAYLLAASPVVILALIASDLQPAVLDPAMNPLVPVLRSNFWLTVHVLTVTLSYGAFALASALGHFLVLLALRKNSPLSNGDPGVVHLYRSLQIGILLLATGVILGGVWANYSWGRFWDWDPKETWSLVALLSYLVLLHGRLAGWWTGYGLAVGSIAGFLTILMAWYGVNFVLGKGLHSYGFGSGGQSYVAAFALAELAFLAFALLRRPRAALFRAPASTSS
;
A
#
# COMPACT_ATOMS: atom_id res chain seq x y z
N MET A 1 16.48 19.11 47.79
CA MET A 1 16.94 17.74 47.51
C MET A 1 16.75 17.46 46.03
N THR A 2 17.77 17.79 45.24
CA THR A 2 17.82 17.77 43.79
C THR A 2 18.46 16.46 43.31
N ARG A 3 17.77 15.72 42.44
CA ARG A 3 18.30 14.51 41.77
C ARG A 3 18.94 14.93 40.44
N PRO A 4 20.15 14.47 40.09
CA PRO A 4 20.82 14.87 38.86
C PRO A 4 20.33 14.04 37.65
N LEU A 5 20.17 14.74 36.53
CA LEU A 5 19.98 14.22 35.18
C LEU A 5 21.31 13.62 34.67
N LEU A 6 21.29 12.34 34.30
CA LEU A 6 22.36 11.73 33.51
C LEU A 6 22.14 12.03 32.03
N LEU A 7 22.82 13.07 31.53
CA LEU A 7 23.05 13.28 30.11
C LEU A 7 24.10 12.26 29.64
N PHE A 8 23.72 11.34 28.77
CA PHE A 8 24.67 10.56 27.98
C PHE A 8 25.18 11.43 26.83
N CYS A 9 26.34 12.06 27.03
CA CYS A 9 27.15 12.61 25.95
C CYS A 9 27.79 11.45 25.18
N PHE A 10 27.31 11.18 23.96
CA PHE A 10 28.05 10.35 23.00
C PHE A 10 29.26 11.15 22.53
N PHE A 11 30.45 10.74 22.95
CA PHE A 11 31.71 11.19 22.36
C PHE A 11 31.73 10.74 20.90
N ALA A 12 31.80 11.70 19.98
CA ALA A 12 32.20 11.47 18.60
C ALA A 12 33.68 11.07 18.61
N ALA A 13 33.96 9.77 18.64
CA ALA A 13 35.30 9.27 18.36
C ALA A 13 35.54 9.45 16.85
N CYS A 14 36.39 10.41 16.53
CA CYS A 14 36.92 10.64 15.19
C CYS A 14 37.84 9.46 14.84
N THR A 15 37.29 8.39 14.26
CA THR A 15 38.09 7.31 13.69
C THR A 15 38.59 7.78 12.32
N GLN A 16 39.89 8.01 12.20
CA GLN A 16 40.52 8.20 10.90
C GLN A 16 40.27 6.94 10.03
N PRO A 17 39.93 7.08 8.74
CA PRO A 17 39.79 5.94 7.86
C PRO A 17 41.13 5.21 7.72
N LEU A 18 41.10 3.88 7.77
CA LEU A 18 42.26 3.04 7.46
C LEU A 18 42.74 3.35 6.02
N PRO A 19 44.06 3.43 5.78
CA PRO A 19 44.59 3.72 4.45
C PRO A 19 44.25 2.56 3.50
N GLY A 20 43.43 2.84 2.47
CA GLY A 20 43.05 1.89 1.42
C GLY A 20 41.56 1.69 1.16
N GLN A 21 40.67 2.31 1.94
CA GLN A 21 39.24 2.36 1.62
C GLN A 21 38.91 3.73 1.01
N ALA A 22 38.44 3.75 -0.23
CA ALA A 22 37.97 4.98 -0.86
C ALA A 22 36.75 5.49 -0.05
N GLY A 23 36.96 6.52 0.75
CA GLY A 23 35.89 7.14 1.52
C GLY A 23 34.84 7.72 0.58
N VAL A 24 33.59 7.29 0.75
CA VAL A 24 32.48 7.80 -0.07
C VAL A 24 32.23 9.26 0.28
N SER A 25 32.37 10.15 -0.70
CA SER A 25 32.02 11.57 -0.56
C SER A 25 30.57 11.79 -1.03
N PRO A 26 29.62 12.09 -0.13
CA PRO A 26 28.24 12.34 -0.56
C PRO A 26 28.14 13.64 -1.37
N ALA A 27 27.40 13.58 -2.47
CA ALA A 27 27.07 14.75 -3.29
C ALA A 27 26.28 15.80 -2.48
N ALA A 28 26.21 17.03 -3.00
CA ALA A 28 25.33 18.07 -2.48
C ALA A 28 23.85 17.72 -2.75
N ASP A 29 22.96 18.13 -1.85
CA ASP A 29 21.51 17.98 -2.06
C ASP A 29 20.98 19.10 -2.97
N ASP A 30 21.24 18.99 -4.27
CA ASP A 30 20.93 20.05 -5.24
C ASP A 30 19.55 19.86 -5.92
N PRO A 31 18.52 20.67 -5.59
CA PRO A 31 17.20 20.57 -6.19
C PRO A 31 17.14 20.98 -7.67
N SER A 32 18.20 21.57 -8.25
CA SER A 32 18.25 21.95 -9.67
C SER A 32 18.03 20.75 -10.61
N TYR A 33 18.39 19.54 -10.13
CA TYR A 33 18.22 18.28 -10.84
C TYR A 33 16.78 17.73 -10.81
N ASP A 34 15.92 18.16 -9.88
CA ASP A 34 14.63 17.50 -9.59
C ASP A 34 13.73 17.32 -10.81
N THR A 35 13.73 18.33 -11.67
CA THR A 35 12.84 18.44 -12.83
C THR A 35 13.46 17.97 -14.13
N LEU A 36 14.69 17.43 -14.09
CA LEU A 36 15.29 16.79 -15.27
C LEU A 36 14.46 15.57 -15.67
N ALA A 37 14.24 15.41 -16.96
CA ALA A 37 13.54 14.25 -17.49
C ALA A 37 14.47 13.02 -17.44
N ILE A 38 13.97 11.90 -16.97
CA ILE A 38 14.67 10.62 -17.03
C ILE A 38 13.71 9.54 -17.52
N GLN A 39 14.17 8.71 -18.44
CA GLN A 39 13.42 7.55 -18.91
C GLN A 39 13.78 6.33 -18.05
N HIS A 40 12.82 5.80 -17.32
CA HIS A 40 13.00 4.58 -16.53
C HIS A 40 11.80 3.64 -16.72
N ARG A 41 12.06 2.36 -17.01
CA ARG A 41 11.05 1.33 -17.32
C ARG A 41 10.05 1.77 -18.41
N GLY A 42 10.53 2.45 -19.45
CA GLY A 42 9.71 2.93 -20.57
C GLY A 42 8.84 4.15 -20.27
N ARG A 43 8.94 4.75 -19.08
CA ARG A 43 8.22 5.99 -18.71
C ARG A 43 9.21 7.13 -18.49
N ILE A 44 8.89 8.31 -19.04
CA ILE A 44 9.59 9.56 -18.74
C ILE A 44 9.00 10.15 -17.46
N LYS A 45 9.84 10.48 -16.48
CA LYS A 45 9.47 11.01 -15.17
C LYS A 45 10.49 12.04 -14.67
N PRO A 46 10.19 12.87 -13.66
CA PRO A 46 11.18 13.77 -13.10
C PRO A 46 12.25 12.99 -12.34
N PHE A 47 13.48 13.47 -12.40
CA PHE A 47 14.61 12.84 -11.71
C PHE A 47 14.36 12.66 -10.21
N PHE A 48 13.67 13.60 -9.56
CA PHE A 48 13.33 13.44 -8.14
C PHE A 48 12.45 12.22 -7.86
N ALA A 49 11.45 11.95 -8.70
CA ALA A 49 10.62 10.74 -8.56
C ALA A 49 11.46 9.49 -8.78
N PHE A 50 12.33 9.49 -9.79
CA PHE A 50 13.28 8.41 -10.02
C PHE A 50 14.18 8.17 -8.81
N THR A 51 14.75 9.20 -8.18
CA THR A 51 15.62 9.01 -7.01
C THR A 51 14.86 8.37 -5.85
N GLN A 52 13.63 8.82 -5.57
CA GLN A 52 12.81 8.24 -4.51
C GLN A 52 12.46 6.77 -4.79
N GLU A 53 12.02 6.44 -6.00
CA GLU A 53 11.65 5.08 -6.40
C GLU A 53 12.85 4.11 -6.33
N ILE A 54 14.00 4.52 -6.83
CA ILE A 54 15.23 3.70 -6.83
C ILE A 54 15.74 3.49 -5.41
N THR A 55 15.78 4.56 -4.60
CA THR A 55 16.22 4.47 -3.20
C THR A 55 15.30 3.55 -2.41
N ALA A 56 13.98 3.67 -2.61
CA ALA A 56 12.99 2.78 -1.98
C ALA A 56 13.12 1.34 -2.48
N SER A 57 13.40 1.13 -3.76
CA SER A 57 13.61 -0.21 -4.33
C SER A 57 14.83 -0.91 -3.72
N LEU A 58 15.92 -0.18 -3.47
CA LEU A 58 17.16 -0.71 -2.91
C LEU A 58 17.08 -0.92 -1.39
N THR A 59 16.62 0.11 -0.66
CA THR A 59 16.74 0.18 0.80
C THR A 59 15.41 -0.08 1.53
N GLY A 60 14.30 -0.14 0.80
CA GLY A 60 12.95 -0.18 1.36
C GLY A 60 12.46 1.14 1.97
N ARG A 61 13.26 2.22 1.86
CA ARG A 61 12.96 3.57 2.37
C ARG A 61 13.37 4.62 1.35
N THR A 62 12.85 5.84 1.47
CA THR A 62 13.26 6.98 0.62
C THR A 62 14.51 7.69 1.13
N ARG A 63 15.21 7.12 2.12
CA ARG A 63 16.46 7.63 2.70
C ARG A 63 17.40 6.48 2.99
N VAL A 64 18.69 6.74 2.79
CA VAL A 64 19.76 5.76 3.03
C VAL A 64 20.48 6.12 4.32
N THR A 65 20.91 5.10 5.06
CA THR A 65 21.81 5.27 6.19
C THR A 65 23.03 4.41 5.91
N ALA A 66 24.19 5.05 5.76
CA ALA A 66 25.48 4.39 5.58
C ALA A 66 26.34 4.66 6.82
N PRO A 67 27.04 3.64 7.37
CA PRO A 67 27.78 3.78 8.63
C PRO A 67 28.79 4.94 8.66
N GLU A 68 29.47 5.19 7.55
CA GLU A 68 30.57 6.17 7.46
C GLU A 68 30.12 7.57 7.02
N ILE A 69 28.91 7.67 6.45
CA ILE A 69 28.40 8.88 5.80
C ILE A 69 27.23 9.49 6.57
N GLY A 70 26.53 8.68 7.36
CA GLY A 70 25.30 9.06 8.05
C GLY A 70 24.05 8.90 7.16
N ARG A 71 23.06 9.78 7.36
CA ARG A 71 21.74 9.67 6.74
C ARG A 71 21.61 10.59 5.53
N LEU A 72 21.36 10.02 4.36
CA LEU A 72 21.23 10.74 3.10
C LEU A 72 19.78 10.71 2.58
N GLY A 73 19.36 11.80 1.94
CA GLY A 73 18.14 11.84 1.14
C GLY A 73 18.28 11.01 -0.14
N SER A 74 17.16 10.64 -0.78
CA SER A 74 17.19 9.89 -2.04
C SER A 74 17.95 10.61 -3.14
N ARG A 75 17.76 11.93 -3.25
CA ARG A 75 18.43 12.78 -4.23
C ARG A 75 19.95 12.75 -4.02
N GLN A 76 20.38 13.06 -2.80
CA GLN A 76 21.78 13.06 -2.42
C GLN A 76 22.44 11.71 -2.68
N PHE A 77 21.80 10.61 -2.28
CA PHE A 77 22.30 9.25 -2.49
C PHE A 77 22.49 8.92 -3.98
N VAL A 78 21.48 9.17 -4.82
CA VAL A 78 21.55 8.86 -6.24
C VAL A 78 22.51 9.78 -6.99
N LEU A 79 22.59 11.06 -6.62
CA LEU A 79 23.60 11.97 -7.16
C LEU A 79 25.02 11.55 -6.78
N SER A 80 25.23 11.04 -5.55
CA SER A 80 26.54 10.54 -5.11
C SER A 80 26.98 9.36 -5.97
N LEU A 81 26.09 8.39 -6.22
CA LEU A 81 26.35 7.25 -7.10
C LEU A 81 26.67 7.67 -8.53
N TRP A 82 26.06 8.76 -9.01
CA TRP A 82 26.30 9.25 -10.37
C TRP A 82 27.62 10.02 -10.50
N GLN A 83 27.94 10.85 -9.50
CA GLN A 83 29.11 11.72 -9.49
C GLN A 83 30.39 10.96 -9.18
N GLN A 84 30.36 10.08 -8.17
CA GLN A 84 31.49 9.30 -7.68
C GLN A 84 30.99 7.91 -7.22
N PRO A 85 30.92 6.92 -8.13
CA PRO A 85 30.44 5.59 -7.79
C PRO A 85 31.40 4.78 -6.92
N GLU A 86 32.67 5.16 -6.80
CA GLU A 86 33.67 4.38 -6.05
C GLU A 86 33.31 4.25 -4.56
N GLY A 87 33.47 3.04 -4.01
CA GLY A 87 33.22 2.73 -2.59
C GLY A 87 31.76 2.44 -2.25
N TRP A 88 30.80 2.81 -3.10
CA TRP A 88 29.37 2.52 -2.87
C TRP A 88 29.01 1.03 -2.92
N ASP A 89 29.80 0.21 -3.61
CA ASP A 89 29.63 -1.24 -3.68
C ASP A 89 29.95 -1.96 -2.37
N ASP A 90 30.74 -1.33 -1.50
CA ASP A 90 31.10 -1.79 -0.16
C ASP A 90 30.13 -1.29 0.93
N GLN A 91 29.30 -0.28 0.65
CA GLN A 91 28.35 0.26 1.62
C GLN A 91 27.11 -0.66 1.80
N PRO A 92 26.64 -0.90 3.04
CA PRO A 92 25.50 -1.77 3.30
C PRO A 92 24.18 -1.07 3.00
N VAL A 93 23.82 -0.93 1.73
CA VAL A 93 22.61 -0.22 1.28
C VAL A 93 21.52 -1.15 0.76
N ILE A 94 21.82 -2.41 0.46
CA ILE A 94 20.86 -3.35 -0.14
C ILE A 94 20.09 -4.07 0.95
N LEU A 95 18.77 -3.89 0.96
CA LEU A 95 17.89 -4.58 1.89
C LEU A 95 17.75 -6.07 1.51
N VAL A 96 17.90 -6.96 2.50
CA VAL A 96 17.54 -8.38 2.44
C VAL A 96 16.56 -8.65 3.56
N ASP A 97 15.27 -8.52 3.26
CA ASP A 97 14.23 -8.46 4.30
C ASP A 97 13.83 -9.84 4.85
N ASN A 98 13.82 -10.85 3.98
CA ASN A 98 13.37 -12.19 4.34
C ASN A 98 14.39 -12.89 5.26
N ALA A 99 13.99 -13.17 6.51
CA ALA A 99 14.86 -13.80 7.51
C ALA A 99 15.23 -15.24 7.16
N ALA A 100 14.32 -16.01 6.55
CA ALA A 100 14.59 -17.36 6.09
C ALA A 100 15.63 -17.36 4.96
N LEU A 101 15.53 -16.40 4.03
CA LEU A 101 16.53 -16.21 2.98
C LEU A 101 17.90 -15.89 3.57
N ARG A 102 17.98 -14.93 4.51
CA ARG A 102 19.25 -14.59 5.18
C ARG A 102 19.89 -15.81 5.82
N LYS A 103 19.10 -16.63 6.52
CA LYS A 103 19.57 -17.88 7.13
C LYS A 103 20.10 -18.86 6.08
N GLU A 104 19.37 -19.06 4.99
CA GLU A 104 19.74 -19.99 3.91
C GLU A 104 21.05 -19.59 3.22
N ILE A 105 21.21 -18.30 2.91
CA ILE A 105 22.40 -17.80 2.21
C ILE A 105 23.57 -17.47 3.16
N GLY A 106 23.49 -17.89 4.43
CA GLY A 106 24.58 -17.78 5.40
C GLY A 106 24.81 -16.38 5.99
N LEU A 107 23.86 -15.45 5.85
CA LEU A 107 23.93 -14.13 6.47
C LEU A 107 23.48 -14.22 7.93
N LYS A 108 24.44 -14.07 8.86
CA LYS A 108 24.21 -14.08 10.31
C LYS A 108 23.94 -12.67 10.84
N GLY A 109 23.19 -12.58 11.94
CA GLY A 109 22.98 -11.35 12.70
C GLY A 109 21.60 -10.69 12.47
N PRO A 110 21.32 -9.61 13.23
CA PRO A 110 20.08 -8.84 13.11
C PRO A 110 20.06 -7.92 11.87
N ASP A 111 21.20 -7.77 11.20
CA ASP A 111 21.34 -6.85 10.08
C ASP A 111 20.46 -7.24 8.90
N ARG A 112 19.81 -6.21 8.34
CA ARG A 112 18.93 -6.33 7.18
C ARG A 112 19.55 -5.71 5.93
N PHE A 113 20.66 -4.99 6.06
CA PHE A 113 21.31 -4.27 4.97
C PHE A 113 22.71 -4.83 4.72
N PHE A 114 23.02 -5.08 3.45
CA PHE A 114 24.27 -5.69 3.03
C PHE A 114 24.83 -4.97 1.80
N SER A 115 26.14 -5.09 1.61
CA SER A 115 26.84 -4.45 0.49
C SER A 115 26.65 -5.24 -0.81
N PHE A 116 26.80 -4.55 -1.94
CA PHE A 116 26.73 -5.17 -3.26
C PHE A 116 27.75 -6.29 -3.37
N ARG A 117 29.02 -5.98 -3.03
CA ARG A 117 30.15 -6.91 -3.12
C ARG A 117 29.93 -8.17 -2.29
N ARG A 118 29.36 -8.03 -1.08
CA ARG A 118 29.07 -9.18 -0.21
C ARG A 118 27.99 -10.08 -0.80
N LEU A 119 26.94 -9.51 -1.37
CA LEU A 119 25.81 -10.28 -1.89
C LEU A 119 26.10 -10.96 -3.22
N THR A 120 26.81 -10.29 -4.14
CA THR A 120 27.23 -10.90 -5.42
C THR A 120 28.20 -12.06 -5.23
N GLY A 121 28.98 -12.05 -4.14
CA GLY A 121 29.89 -13.14 -3.78
C GLY A 121 29.22 -14.38 -3.19
N ILE A 122 27.89 -14.48 -3.10
CA ILE A 122 27.17 -15.64 -2.51
C ILE A 122 26.54 -16.50 -3.61
N PRO A 123 27.12 -17.66 -3.98
CA PRO A 123 26.59 -18.51 -5.05
C PRO A 123 25.17 -19.04 -4.79
N ALA A 124 24.85 -19.32 -3.52
CA ALA A 124 23.52 -19.80 -3.12
C ALA A 124 22.41 -18.79 -3.46
N LEU A 125 22.69 -17.49 -3.39
CA LEU A 125 21.72 -16.44 -3.73
C LEU A 125 21.41 -16.46 -5.23
N ALA A 126 22.43 -16.60 -6.08
CA ALA A 126 22.28 -16.67 -7.52
C ALA A 126 21.46 -17.91 -7.93
N ARG A 127 21.80 -19.08 -7.37
CA ARG A 127 21.08 -20.34 -7.59
C ARG A 127 19.60 -20.24 -7.23
N LEU A 128 19.26 -19.74 -6.04
CA LEU A 128 17.87 -19.59 -5.60
C LEU A 128 17.07 -18.62 -6.49
N ALA A 129 17.72 -17.57 -7.00
CA ALA A 129 17.08 -16.63 -7.91
C ALA A 129 16.84 -17.26 -9.30
N GLU A 130 17.75 -18.10 -9.77
CA GLU A 130 17.59 -18.86 -11.01
C GLU A 130 16.47 -19.91 -10.91
N GLU A 131 16.33 -20.59 -9.76
CA GLU A 131 15.19 -21.47 -9.49
C GLU A 131 13.84 -20.75 -9.64
N ALA A 132 13.77 -19.47 -9.27
CA ALA A 132 12.56 -18.65 -9.47
C ALA A 132 12.28 -18.38 -10.95
N ASP A 133 13.30 -18.16 -11.76
CA ASP A 133 13.15 -17.95 -13.20
C ASP A 133 12.70 -19.21 -13.90
N VAL A 134 13.31 -20.35 -13.58
CA VAL A 134 12.95 -21.67 -14.12
C VAL A 134 11.50 -22.00 -13.77
N ALA A 135 11.10 -21.79 -12.51
CA ALA A 135 9.72 -21.99 -12.09
C ALA A 135 8.73 -21.14 -12.91
N ARG A 136 9.06 -19.87 -13.17
CA ARG A 136 8.22 -18.97 -14.00
C ARG A 136 8.21 -19.37 -15.48
N ALA A 137 9.35 -19.81 -16.01
CA ALA A 137 9.50 -20.21 -17.41
C ALA A 137 8.78 -21.52 -17.72
N SER A 138 8.68 -22.42 -16.73
CA SER A 138 8.07 -23.74 -16.89
C SER A 138 6.56 -23.72 -17.18
N GLY A 139 5.89 -22.55 -17.09
CA GLY A 139 4.49 -22.35 -17.49
C GLY A 139 3.44 -23.16 -16.72
N GLY A 140 3.85 -24.09 -15.86
CA GLY A 140 2.98 -24.91 -15.05
C GLY A 140 2.36 -24.13 -13.89
N SER A 141 1.22 -24.63 -13.38
CA SER A 141 0.53 -24.15 -12.17
C SER A 141 1.38 -24.22 -10.87
N ALA A 142 2.67 -24.52 -10.97
CA ALA A 142 3.60 -24.57 -9.85
C ALA A 142 3.91 -23.14 -9.37
N SER A 143 3.47 -22.81 -8.15
CA SER A 143 3.78 -21.55 -7.51
C SER A 143 5.30 -21.45 -7.27
N VAL A 144 5.90 -20.30 -7.60
CA VAL A 144 7.32 -20.03 -7.31
C VAL A 144 7.57 -20.22 -5.81
N PRO A 145 8.58 -21.02 -5.40
CA PRO A 145 8.88 -21.21 -3.99
C PRO A 145 9.11 -19.86 -3.27
N PRO A 146 8.60 -19.66 -2.04
CA PRO A 146 8.72 -18.37 -1.34
C PRO A 146 10.16 -17.89 -1.18
N LEU A 147 11.10 -18.81 -0.95
CA LEU A 147 12.52 -18.52 -0.79
C LEU A 147 13.16 -18.07 -2.11
N ALA A 148 12.85 -18.76 -3.20
CA ALA A 148 13.29 -18.41 -4.55
C ALA A 148 12.74 -17.03 -4.97
N SER A 149 11.45 -16.76 -4.67
CA SER A 149 10.88 -15.43 -4.91
C SER A 149 11.57 -14.32 -4.10
N ALA A 150 11.99 -14.61 -2.86
CA ALA A 150 12.72 -13.64 -2.06
C ALA A 150 14.14 -13.40 -2.61
N ALA A 151 14.84 -14.45 -3.04
CA ALA A 151 16.15 -14.35 -3.71
C ALA A 151 16.05 -13.50 -4.99
N GLN A 152 14.97 -13.70 -5.76
CA GLN A 152 14.69 -12.90 -6.94
C GLN A 152 14.55 -11.41 -6.65
N THR A 153 13.87 -11.05 -5.55
CA THR A 153 13.77 -9.63 -5.13
C THR A 153 15.15 -9.03 -4.85
N VAL A 154 16.04 -9.78 -4.19
CA VAL A 154 17.42 -9.32 -3.93
C VAL A 154 18.21 -9.19 -5.24
N ARG A 155 18.07 -10.14 -6.17
CA ARG A 155 18.70 -10.05 -7.50
C ARG A 155 18.28 -8.80 -8.27
N THR A 156 17.00 -8.45 -8.25
CA THR A 156 16.52 -7.19 -8.85
C THR A 156 17.17 -5.96 -8.21
N ARG A 157 17.39 -5.95 -6.89
CA ARG A 157 18.09 -4.86 -6.19
C ARG A 157 19.55 -4.76 -6.61
N LEU A 158 20.24 -5.90 -6.74
CA LEU A 158 21.61 -5.95 -7.25
C LEU A 158 21.69 -5.37 -8.67
N ALA A 159 20.78 -5.78 -9.56
CA ALA A 159 20.73 -5.24 -10.93
C ALA A 159 20.50 -3.71 -10.95
N ILE A 160 19.61 -3.19 -10.10
CA ILE A 160 19.38 -1.75 -9.98
C ILE A 160 20.66 -1.03 -9.56
N LEU A 161 21.33 -1.49 -8.50
CA LEU A 161 22.56 -0.82 -8.04
C LEU A 161 23.68 -0.93 -9.08
N SER A 162 23.83 -2.08 -9.73
CA SER A 162 24.79 -2.26 -10.82
C SER A 162 24.55 -1.28 -11.98
N SER A 163 23.29 -1.00 -12.32
CA SER A 163 22.94 -0.02 -13.37
C SER A 163 23.22 1.42 -12.96
N LEU A 164 23.19 1.73 -11.65
CA LEU A 164 23.56 3.06 -11.14
C LEU A 164 25.08 3.23 -11.15
N LEU A 165 25.82 2.24 -10.66
CA LEU A 165 27.29 2.26 -10.58
C LEU A 165 27.94 2.35 -11.96
N SER A 166 27.35 1.69 -12.97
CA SER A 166 27.82 1.75 -14.37
C SER A 166 27.38 3.01 -15.11
N GLY A 167 26.49 3.82 -14.54
CA GLY A 167 25.91 4.99 -15.20
C GLY A 167 24.77 4.68 -16.20
N GLU A 168 24.52 3.41 -16.52
CA GLU A 168 23.49 3.00 -17.50
C GLU A 168 22.06 3.40 -17.10
N ALA A 169 21.80 3.60 -15.82
CA ALA A 169 20.50 3.99 -15.30
C ALA A 169 20.13 5.44 -15.64
N PHE A 170 21.11 6.33 -15.88
CA PHE A 170 20.89 7.78 -16.04
C PHE A 170 20.53 8.15 -17.48
N ARG A 171 19.44 7.55 -17.99
CA ARG A 171 18.93 7.73 -19.35
C ARG A 171 18.18 9.06 -19.50
N MET A 172 18.93 10.11 -19.79
CA MET A 172 18.46 11.50 -19.81
C MET A 172 18.60 12.19 -21.17
N VAL A 173 19.21 11.53 -22.16
CA VAL A 173 19.37 12.08 -23.51
C VAL A 173 18.30 11.49 -24.43
N PRO A 174 17.37 12.31 -24.96
CA PRO A 174 16.32 11.83 -25.84
C PRO A 174 16.90 11.33 -27.16
N PRO A 175 16.26 10.33 -27.80
CA PRO A 175 16.64 9.88 -29.13
C PRO A 175 16.40 10.99 -30.18
N PRO A 176 17.08 10.93 -31.34
CA PRO A 176 16.94 11.93 -32.40
C PRO A 176 15.49 12.15 -32.86
N LEU A 177 15.18 13.36 -33.33
CA LEU A 177 13.86 13.71 -33.89
C LEU A 177 13.46 12.72 -35.01
N GLY A 178 12.20 12.28 -34.99
CA GLY A 178 11.68 11.25 -35.92
C GLY A 178 11.84 9.80 -35.43
N SER A 179 12.54 9.58 -34.31
CA SER A 179 12.56 8.27 -33.65
C SER A 179 11.17 7.86 -33.16
N ARG A 180 10.94 6.54 -33.02
CA ARG A 180 9.68 6.03 -32.48
C ARG A 180 9.45 6.57 -31.05
N PRO A 181 8.20 6.87 -30.65
CA PRO A 181 7.89 7.38 -29.30
C PRO A 181 8.42 6.50 -28.16
N GLU A 182 8.50 5.19 -28.37
CA GLU A 182 8.99 4.20 -27.42
C GLU A 182 10.52 4.00 -27.43
N ALA A 183 11.26 4.77 -28.24
CA ALA A 183 12.71 4.63 -28.34
C ALA A 183 13.41 4.88 -26.99
N ALA A 184 14.42 4.06 -26.70
CA ALA A 184 15.18 4.16 -25.47
C ALA A 184 16.07 5.41 -25.49
N TRP A 185 16.06 6.15 -24.38
CA TRP A 185 16.94 7.28 -24.14
C TRP A 185 18.36 6.78 -23.84
N ALA A 186 19.35 7.58 -24.24
CA ALA A 186 20.76 7.28 -23.99
C ALA A 186 21.17 7.73 -22.58
N PRO A 187 22.07 6.96 -21.91
CA PRO A 187 22.66 7.37 -20.65
C PRO A 187 23.57 8.60 -20.84
N VAL A 188 23.73 9.39 -19.79
CA VAL A 188 24.65 10.54 -19.79
C VAL A 188 25.59 10.49 -18.60
N ALA A 189 26.85 10.87 -18.84
CA ALA A 189 27.82 11.07 -17.77
C ALA A 189 27.38 12.23 -16.87
N PHE A 190 27.88 12.24 -15.63
CA PHE A 190 27.57 13.31 -14.68
C PHE A 190 27.99 14.67 -15.24
N SER A 191 27.06 15.63 -15.25
CA SER A 191 27.27 17.01 -15.70
C SER A 191 26.27 17.94 -15.00
N SER A 192 26.44 19.26 -15.18
CA SER A 192 25.54 20.24 -14.54
C SER A 192 24.10 20.07 -15.02
N ALA A 193 23.14 20.33 -14.12
CA ALA A 193 21.72 20.27 -14.44
C ALA A 193 21.33 21.15 -15.64
N GLU A 194 22.01 22.30 -15.82
CA GLU A 194 21.80 23.19 -16.97
C GLU A 194 22.26 22.55 -18.29
N SER A 195 23.43 21.91 -18.30
CA SER A 195 23.94 21.20 -19.48
C SER A 195 22.98 20.09 -19.92
N ILE A 196 22.51 19.28 -18.97
CA ILE A 196 21.55 18.20 -19.24
C ILE A 196 20.24 18.76 -19.76
N ARG A 197 19.74 19.83 -19.15
CA ARG A 197 18.51 20.50 -19.58
C ARG A 197 18.63 21.02 -21.02
N GLY A 198 19.81 21.53 -21.40
CA GLY A 198 20.12 21.90 -22.78
C GLY A 198 19.94 20.75 -23.78
N MET A 199 20.39 19.55 -23.42
CA MET A 199 20.23 18.32 -24.22
C MET A 199 18.77 17.83 -24.31
N GLN A 200 17.89 18.25 -23.39
CA GLN A 200 16.50 17.79 -23.28
C GLN A 200 15.47 18.71 -23.96
N THR A 201 15.91 19.78 -24.62
CA THR A 201 15.04 20.80 -25.22
C THR A 201 14.19 20.30 -26.40
N GLN A 202 14.45 19.10 -26.93
CA GLN A 202 13.81 18.54 -28.13
C GLN A 202 12.49 17.74 -27.88
N GLY A 203 11.65 18.19 -26.94
CA GLY A 203 10.19 18.04 -27.06
C GLY A 203 9.54 16.66 -26.92
N GLN A 204 10.01 15.76 -26.05
CA GLN A 204 9.36 14.44 -25.83
C GLN A 204 8.56 14.31 -24.51
N PHE A 205 8.41 15.38 -23.73
CA PHE A 205 7.74 15.32 -22.41
C PHE A 205 7.19 16.69 -21.97
N SER A 206 6.22 16.67 -21.04
CA SER A 206 5.59 17.88 -20.51
C SER A 206 6.32 18.37 -19.25
N SER A 207 6.91 19.57 -19.32
CA SER A 207 7.56 20.22 -18.18
C SER A 207 6.60 20.46 -17.00
N ALA A 208 5.33 20.78 -17.29
CA ALA A 208 4.29 20.92 -16.29
C ALA A 208 4.03 19.61 -15.53
N LYS A 209 3.95 18.48 -16.24
CA LYS A 209 3.81 17.16 -15.61
C LYS A 209 5.02 16.79 -14.77
N LEU A 210 6.25 17.08 -15.24
CA LEU A 210 7.47 16.83 -14.46
C LEU A 210 7.49 17.63 -13.15
N ARG A 211 7.17 18.92 -13.20
CA ARG A 211 7.08 19.77 -11.99
C ARG A 211 5.99 19.29 -11.04
N ALA A 212 4.82 18.94 -11.57
CA ALA A 212 3.70 18.47 -10.76
C ALA A 212 3.98 17.11 -10.10
N GLU A 213 4.67 16.19 -10.79
CA GLU A 213 5.07 14.91 -10.20
C GLU A 213 6.19 15.09 -9.17
N ALA A 214 7.17 15.96 -9.42
CA ALA A 214 8.19 16.30 -8.42
C ALA A 214 7.54 16.91 -7.17
N PHE A 215 6.56 17.81 -7.34
CA PHE A 215 5.76 18.36 -6.24
C PHE A 215 4.94 17.28 -5.51
N TYR A 216 4.30 16.36 -6.24
CA TYR A 216 3.52 15.27 -5.64
C TYR A 216 4.35 14.41 -4.68
N PHE A 217 5.58 14.07 -5.09
CA PHE A 217 6.51 13.28 -4.29
C PHE A 217 7.20 14.06 -3.16
N SER A 218 7.31 15.39 -3.25
CA SER A 218 7.86 16.22 -2.16
C SER A 218 6.80 16.61 -1.12
N PHE A 219 5.58 16.90 -1.56
CA PHE A 219 4.47 17.33 -0.72
C PHE A 219 3.87 16.20 0.13
N HIS A 220 3.91 14.95 -0.36
CA HIS A 220 3.35 13.76 0.31
C HIS A 220 1.88 13.97 0.76
N PRO A 221 0.92 14.15 -0.18
CA PRO A 221 -0.46 14.51 0.16
C PRO A 221 -1.13 13.53 1.13
N PHE A 222 -0.83 12.24 1.02
CA PHE A 222 -1.42 11.21 1.88
C PHE A 222 -0.88 11.24 3.32
N ARG A 223 0.33 11.77 3.53
CA ARG A 223 0.88 11.97 4.87
C ARG A 223 0.08 12.99 5.65
N TRP A 224 -0.17 14.13 5.00
CA TRP A 224 -1.02 15.18 5.54
C TRP A 224 -2.47 14.71 5.72
N ALA A 225 -2.99 13.91 4.78
CA ALA A 225 -4.34 13.38 4.88
C ALA A 225 -4.52 12.52 6.14
N TRP A 226 -3.60 11.58 6.43
CA TRP A 226 -3.72 10.78 7.65
C TRP A 226 -3.49 11.62 8.92
N GLY A 227 -2.62 12.64 8.87
CA GLY A 227 -2.44 13.58 9.97
C GLY A 227 -3.72 14.34 10.30
N LEU A 228 -4.45 14.80 9.29
CA LEU A 228 -5.75 15.46 9.45
C LEU A 228 -6.82 14.50 9.97
N TRP A 229 -6.85 13.26 9.48
CA TRP A 229 -7.77 12.24 10.00
C TRP A 229 -7.46 11.85 11.45
N LEU A 230 -6.19 11.87 11.86
CA LEU A 230 -5.79 11.69 13.26
C LEU A 230 -6.27 12.86 14.13
N LEU A 231 -6.09 14.11 13.68
CA LEU A 231 -6.62 15.28 14.37
C LEU A 231 -8.16 15.27 14.47
N SER A 232 -8.83 14.77 13.43
CA SER A 232 -10.28 14.54 13.45
C SER A 232 -10.66 13.53 14.54
N ALA A 233 -10.01 12.37 14.56
CA ALA A 233 -10.27 11.33 15.55
C ALA A 233 -10.04 11.83 16.98
N ILE A 234 -8.91 12.51 17.23
CA ILE A 234 -8.59 13.12 18.53
C ILE A 234 -9.69 14.11 18.91
N SER A 235 -10.05 15.05 18.04
CA SER A 235 -11.07 16.08 18.31
C SER A 235 -12.44 15.46 18.67
N LEU A 236 -12.81 14.34 18.03
CA LEU A 236 -14.06 13.64 18.28
C LEU A 236 -14.01 12.73 19.52
N LEU A 237 -12.83 12.30 19.98
CA LEU A 237 -12.63 11.40 21.12
C LEU A 237 -12.28 12.10 22.44
N THR A 238 -11.46 13.15 22.42
CA THR A 238 -10.89 13.77 23.63
C THR A 238 -11.87 14.61 24.43
N LEU A 239 -13.06 14.86 23.89
CA LEU A 239 -14.05 15.70 24.53
C LEU A 239 -15.33 14.88 24.70
N GLY A 240 -15.43 14.27 25.88
CA GLY A 240 -16.57 13.46 26.30
C GLY A 240 -17.93 14.15 26.16
N ARG A 241 -19.00 13.38 26.40
CA ARG A 241 -20.40 13.74 26.07
C ARG A 241 -20.86 15.13 26.55
N PRO A 242 -21.63 15.86 25.72
CA PRO A 242 -21.47 15.96 24.28
C PRO A 242 -20.17 16.72 24.00
N ALA A 243 -19.41 16.27 23.00
CA ALA A 243 -18.24 17.00 22.53
C ALA A 243 -18.66 18.47 22.33
N PRO A 244 -17.98 19.46 22.95
CA PRO A 244 -18.31 20.86 22.79
C PRO A 244 -18.47 21.18 21.31
N ASP A 245 -19.35 22.12 20.97
CA ASP A 245 -19.65 22.42 19.58
C ASP A 245 -18.39 22.67 18.74
N LEU A 246 -17.36 23.27 19.37
CA LEU A 246 -16.05 23.45 18.78
C LEU A 246 -15.38 22.11 18.39
N ALA A 247 -15.34 21.13 19.28
CA ALA A 247 -14.74 19.81 19.05
C ALA A 247 -15.40 19.07 17.88
N ARG A 248 -16.73 19.12 17.84
CA ARG A 248 -17.52 18.58 16.74
C ARG A 248 -17.20 19.29 15.43
N ARG A 249 -17.17 20.62 15.42
CA ARG A 249 -16.84 21.42 14.23
C ARG A 249 -15.42 21.12 13.75
N LEU A 250 -14.44 21.12 14.65
CA LEU A 250 -13.04 20.80 14.34
C LEU A 250 -12.90 19.37 13.79
N GLY A 251 -13.52 18.39 14.45
CA GLY A 251 -13.51 17.00 14.00
C GLY A 251 -14.03 16.83 12.57
N TRP A 252 -15.14 17.49 12.24
CA TRP A 252 -15.70 17.53 10.89
C TRP A 252 -14.81 18.28 9.89
N SER A 253 -14.29 19.45 10.27
CA SER A 253 -13.41 20.24 9.41
C SER A 253 -12.12 19.48 9.07
N PHE A 254 -11.50 18.83 10.04
CA PHE A 254 -10.31 18.01 9.81
C PHE A 254 -10.61 16.76 8.97
N ALA A 255 -11.74 16.08 9.20
CA ALA A 255 -12.14 14.93 8.36
C ALA A 255 -12.37 15.36 6.91
N LEU A 256 -13.06 16.49 6.70
CA LEU A 256 -13.33 17.02 5.37
C LEU A 256 -12.03 17.48 4.68
N ALA A 257 -11.17 18.23 5.38
CA ALA A 257 -9.88 18.66 4.84
C ALA A 257 -8.99 17.46 4.48
N GLY A 258 -8.91 16.44 5.35
CA GLY A 258 -8.17 15.21 5.09
C GLY A 258 -8.74 14.42 3.90
N PHE A 259 -10.06 14.37 3.77
CA PHE A 259 -10.73 13.76 2.62
C PHE A 259 -10.45 14.52 1.32
N LEU A 260 -10.59 15.85 1.31
CA LEU A 260 -10.29 16.68 0.14
C LEU A 260 -8.82 16.53 -0.31
N LEU A 261 -7.90 16.41 0.65
CA LEU A 261 -6.49 16.18 0.34
C LEU A 261 -6.24 14.78 -0.25
N LEU A 262 -6.96 13.76 0.25
CA LEU A 262 -6.95 12.42 -0.32
C LEU A 262 -7.50 12.43 -1.75
N VAL A 263 -8.63 13.11 -2.01
CA VAL A 263 -9.21 13.29 -3.35
C VAL A 263 -8.23 14.02 -4.27
N GLY A 264 -7.66 15.15 -3.83
CA GLY A 264 -6.70 15.92 -4.61
C GLY A 264 -5.43 15.14 -4.94
N GLY A 265 -4.91 14.37 -3.98
CA GLY A 265 -3.76 13.50 -4.19
C GLY A 265 -4.05 12.37 -5.19
N ILE A 266 -5.21 11.73 -5.10
CA ILE A 266 -5.64 10.71 -6.06
C ILE A 266 -5.88 11.31 -7.45
N ALA A 267 -6.56 12.46 -7.54
CA ALA A 267 -6.85 13.14 -8.81
C ALA A 267 -5.56 13.57 -9.52
N LEU A 268 -4.61 14.16 -8.78
CA LEU A 268 -3.30 14.53 -9.32
C LEU A 268 -2.55 13.29 -9.82
N ARG A 269 -2.59 12.18 -9.06
CA ARG A 269 -2.01 10.90 -9.49
C ARG A 269 -2.65 10.37 -10.77
N VAL A 270 -3.98 10.41 -10.90
CA VAL A 270 -4.69 9.98 -12.11
C VAL A 270 -4.29 10.81 -13.32
N TRP A 271 -4.16 12.13 -13.17
CA TRP A 271 -3.70 13.01 -14.24
C TRP A 271 -2.23 12.75 -14.65
N LEU A 272 -1.35 12.49 -13.67
CA LEU A 272 0.06 12.15 -13.91
C LEU A 272 0.21 10.78 -14.60
N ALA A 273 -0.51 9.76 -14.11
CA ALA A 273 -0.42 8.39 -14.61
C ALA A 273 -1.24 8.15 -15.89
N GLY A 274 -2.26 8.97 -16.16
CA GLY A 274 -3.18 8.80 -17.30
C GLY A 274 -4.14 7.63 -17.16
N ARG A 275 -4.36 7.13 -15.93
CA ARG A 275 -5.15 5.93 -15.64
C ARG A 275 -5.76 5.96 -14.24
N PRO A 276 -6.85 5.20 -14.00
CA PRO A 276 -7.42 5.00 -12.66
C PRO A 276 -6.41 4.47 -11.62
N PRO A 277 -6.62 4.79 -10.33
CA PRO A 277 -5.68 4.50 -9.24
C PRO A 277 -5.97 3.14 -8.59
N VAL A 278 -5.96 2.04 -9.35
CA VAL A 278 -6.22 0.67 -8.82
C VAL A 278 -5.39 -0.42 -9.48
N THR A 279 -4.17 -0.08 -9.93
CA THR A 279 -3.33 -1.04 -10.69
C THR A 279 -2.38 -1.84 -9.82
N ASN A 280 -2.09 -1.35 -8.62
CA ASN A 280 -1.22 -2.03 -7.66
C ASN A 280 -1.81 -1.92 -6.24
N MET A 281 -1.14 -2.56 -5.28
CA MET A 281 -1.62 -2.61 -3.90
C MET A 281 -1.63 -1.24 -3.23
N TYR A 282 -0.62 -0.41 -3.46
CA TYR A 282 -0.55 0.96 -2.96
C TYR A 282 -1.78 1.76 -3.41
N GLU A 283 -2.05 1.77 -4.71
CA GLU A 283 -3.18 2.44 -5.32
C GLU A 283 -4.53 1.92 -4.82
N SER A 284 -4.67 0.60 -4.69
CA SER A 284 -5.88 -0.02 -4.14
C SER A 284 -6.15 0.40 -2.68
N ILE A 285 -5.12 0.47 -1.83
CA ILE A 285 -5.27 0.92 -0.43
C ILE A 285 -5.70 2.39 -0.36
N LEU A 286 -5.14 3.25 -1.21
CA LEU A 286 -5.59 4.64 -1.31
C LEU A 286 -7.06 4.72 -1.72
N TRP A 287 -7.48 3.92 -2.70
CA TRP A 287 -8.86 3.88 -3.16
C TRP A 287 -9.84 3.35 -2.10
N VAL A 288 -9.47 2.30 -1.36
CA VAL A 288 -10.26 1.77 -0.24
C VAL A 288 -10.36 2.79 0.90
N SER A 289 -9.27 3.52 1.18
CA SER A 289 -9.27 4.63 2.15
C SER A 289 -10.22 5.74 1.71
N PHE A 290 -10.20 6.09 0.42
CA PHE A 290 -11.13 7.04 -0.18
C PHE A 290 -12.57 6.57 -0.03
N GLY A 291 -12.89 5.32 -0.38
CA GLY A 291 -14.23 4.76 -0.25
C GLY A 291 -14.73 4.78 1.19
N THR A 292 -13.89 4.34 2.14
CA THR A 292 -14.20 4.33 3.57
C THR A 292 -14.51 5.75 4.07
N ALA A 293 -13.66 6.72 3.73
CA ALA A 293 -13.83 8.12 4.09
C ALA A 293 -15.08 8.74 3.45
N LEU A 294 -15.32 8.46 2.17
CA LEU A 294 -16.48 8.92 1.41
C LEU A 294 -17.78 8.44 2.05
N PHE A 295 -17.93 7.13 2.26
CA PHE A 295 -19.13 6.57 2.88
C PHE A 295 -19.32 7.06 4.31
N ALA A 296 -18.24 7.22 5.06
CA ALA A 296 -18.33 7.75 6.42
C ALA A 296 -18.81 9.21 6.44
N LEU A 297 -18.31 10.07 5.56
CA LEU A 297 -18.76 11.45 5.45
C LEU A 297 -20.22 11.52 5.00
N VAL A 298 -20.59 10.82 3.92
CA VAL A 298 -21.95 10.80 3.38
C VAL A 298 -22.94 10.30 4.43
N PHE A 299 -22.65 9.18 5.09
CA PHE A 299 -23.55 8.65 6.12
C PHE A 299 -23.58 9.51 7.38
N SER A 300 -22.45 10.12 7.78
CA SER A 300 -22.45 11.03 8.92
C SER A 300 -23.31 12.27 8.66
N LEU A 301 -23.33 12.78 7.42
CA LEU A 301 -24.19 13.89 7.01
C LEU A 301 -25.66 13.45 6.97
N ARG A 302 -25.95 12.31 6.34
CA ARG A 302 -27.32 11.80 6.15
C ARG A 302 -28.01 11.39 7.45
N HIS A 303 -27.26 10.79 8.37
CA HIS A 303 -27.77 10.29 9.65
C HIS A 303 -27.48 11.23 10.82
N ARG A 304 -26.80 12.38 10.58
CA ARG A 304 -26.40 13.36 11.59
C ARG A 304 -25.68 12.72 12.78
N SER A 305 -24.81 11.73 12.51
CA SER A 305 -24.10 10.96 13.52
C SER A 305 -22.61 10.93 13.25
N GLN A 306 -21.79 11.20 14.27
CA GLN A 306 -20.33 11.13 14.18
C GLN A 306 -19.79 9.71 14.25
N ALA A 307 -20.65 8.72 14.51
CA ALA A 307 -20.24 7.33 14.68
C ALA A 307 -19.51 6.77 13.44
N TYR A 308 -19.94 7.16 12.22
CA TYR A 308 -19.26 6.71 11.01
C TYR A 308 -17.88 7.34 10.84
N LEU A 309 -17.71 8.63 11.14
CA LEU A 309 -16.39 9.28 11.11
C LEU A 309 -15.43 8.60 12.10
N LEU A 310 -15.87 8.41 13.34
CA LEU A 310 -15.08 7.72 14.36
C LEU A 310 -14.70 6.30 13.93
N ALA A 311 -15.63 5.57 13.29
CA ALA A 311 -15.38 4.20 12.83
C ALA A 311 -14.43 4.17 11.62
N ALA A 312 -14.53 5.13 10.71
CA ALA A 312 -13.63 5.24 9.57
C ALA A 312 -12.21 5.65 9.96
N SER A 313 -12.04 6.49 10.98
CA SER A 313 -10.74 7.02 11.40
C SER A 313 -9.64 5.97 11.51
N PRO A 314 -9.75 4.88 12.31
CA PRO A 314 -8.69 3.90 12.42
C PRO A 314 -8.38 3.22 11.09
N VAL A 315 -9.39 2.94 10.25
CA VAL A 315 -9.19 2.31 8.94
C VAL A 315 -8.40 3.24 8.01
N VAL A 316 -8.84 4.49 7.86
CA VAL A 316 -8.21 5.48 6.97
C VAL A 316 -6.81 5.82 7.46
N ILE A 317 -6.63 6.05 8.76
CA ILE A 317 -5.32 6.40 9.34
C ILE A 317 -4.33 5.26 9.13
N LEU A 318 -4.67 4.02 9.50
CA LEU A 318 -3.76 2.88 9.39
C LEU A 318 -3.43 2.55 7.93
N ALA A 319 -4.41 2.61 7.03
CA ALA A 319 -4.22 2.36 5.61
C ALA A 319 -3.27 3.38 4.95
N LEU A 320 -3.46 4.67 5.26
CA LEU A 320 -2.61 5.74 4.73
C LEU A 320 -1.22 5.77 5.39
N ILE A 321 -1.10 5.45 6.68
CA ILE A 321 0.20 5.27 7.35
C ILE A 321 0.96 4.11 6.73
N ALA A 322 0.30 2.96 6.49
CA ALA A 322 0.93 1.83 5.83
C ALA A 322 1.47 2.24 4.45
N SER A 323 0.67 2.97 3.67
CA SER A 323 1.05 3.47 2.34
C SER A 323 2.22 4.45 2.36
N ASP A 324 2.36 5.26 3.41
CA ASP A 324 3.45 6.24 3.55
C ASP A 324 4.74 5.61 4.12
N LEU A 325 4.62 4.69 5.07
CA LEU A 325 5.77 4.15 5.81
C LEU A 325 6.33 2.84 5.24
N GLN A 326 5.63 2.17 4.33
CA GLN A 326 6.04 0.86 3.78
C GLN A 326 6.23 0.86 2.25
N PRO A 327 7.04 1.77 1.65
CA PRO A 327 7.21 1.83 0.19
C PRO A 327 7.89 0.58 -0.40
N ALA A 328 8.61 -0.21 0.42
CA ALA A 328 9.15 -1.51 0.01
C ALA A 328 8.06 -2.56 -0.31
N VAL A 329 6.91 -2.45 0.35
CA VAL A 329 5.77 -3.38 0.20
C VAL A 329 4.68 -2.77 -0.68
N LEU A 330 4.45 -1.47 -0.52
CA LEU A 330 3.45 -0.68 -1.22
C LEU A 330 4.14 0.29 -2.16
N ASP A 331 4.48 -0.19 -3.36
CA ASP A 331 5.22 0.60 -4.36
C ASP A 331 4.43 1.84 -4.82
N PRO A 332 4.88 3.07 -4.46
CA PRO A 332 4.21 4.30 -4.88
C PRO A 332 4.50 4.66 -6.33
N ALA A 333 5.45 3.99 -7.00
CA ALA A 333 5.83 4.27 -8.38
C ALA A 333 4.64 4.11 -9.33
N MET A 334 4.51 5.03 -10.29
CA MET A 334 3.50 4.91 -11.35
C MET A 334 4.12 4.19 -12.54
N ASN A 335 4.07 2.86 -12.50
CA ASN A 335 4.59 1.98 -13.56
C ASN A 335 3.60 1.92 -14.75
N PRO A 336 4.10 1.70 -15.99
CA PRO A 336 3.24 1.41 -17.15
C PRO A 336 2.36 0.18 -16.93
N LEU A 337 1.20 0.16 -17.59
CA LEU A 337 0.24 -0.94 -17.51
C LEU A 337 0.72 -2.16 -18.30
N VAL A 338 0.56 -3.35 -17.71
CA VAL A 338 0.66 -4.62 -18.43
C VAL A 338 -0.44 -4.70 -19.51
N PRO A 339 -0.24 -5.46 -20.61
CA PRO A 339 -1.15 -5.46 -21.76
C PRO A 339 -2.64 -5.66 -21.42
N VAL A 340 -2.98 -6.63 -20.56
CA VAL A 340 -4.38 -6.92 -20.17
C VAL A 340 -5.05 -5.77 -19.40
N LEU A 341 -4.27 -4.93 -18.74
CA LEU A 341 -4.78 -3.77 -18.00
C LEU A 341 -4.84 -2.49 -18.83
N ARG A 342 -4.41 -2.52 -20.10
CA ARG A 342 -4.38 -1.32 -20.97
C ARG A 342 -5.78 -0.78 -21.29
N SER A 343 -6.83 -1.59 -21.16
CA SER A 343 -8.20 -1.09 -21.30
C SER A 343 -8.60 -0.28 -20.06
N ASN A 344 -8.47 1.04 -20.14
CA ASN A 344 -8.93 1.95 -19.08
C ASN A 344 -10.42 1.77 -18.74
N PHE A 345 -11.24 1.29 -19.68
CA PHE A 345 -12.66 1.03 -19.46
C PHE A 345 -12.88 0.05 -18.30
N TRP A 346 -12.41 -1.20 -18.42
CA TRP A 346 -12.63 -2.24 -17.40
C TRP A 346 -11.98 -1.93 -16.06
N LEU A 347 -10.80 -1.31 -16.09
CA LEU A 347 -10.14 -0.82 -14.89
C LEU A 347 -10.99 0.22 -14.15
N THR A 348 -11.72 1.06 -14.88
CA THR A 348 -12.61 2.07 -14.32
C THR A 348 -13.93 1.45 -13.84
N VAL A 349 -14.65 0.71 -14.70
CA VAL A 349 -16.01 0.27 -14.36
C VAL A 349 -16.06 -0.93 -13.43
N HIS A 350 -15.18 -1.93 -13.61
CA HIS A 350 -15.20 -3.14 -12.79
C HIS A 350 -14.34 -2.96 -11.53
N VAL A 351 -13.05 -2.67 -11.69
CA VAL A 351 -12.10 -2.72 -10.57
C VAL A 351 -12.38 -1.63 -9.54
N LEU A 352 -12.69 -0.39 -9.97
CA LEU A 352 -13.07 0.66 -9.01
C LEU A 352 -14.36 0.31 -8.26
N THR A 353 -15.35 -0.29 -8.92
CA THR A 353 -16.63 -0.67 -8.30
C THR A 353 -16.44 -1.75 -7.24
N VAL A 354 -15.72 -2.83 -7.56
CA VAL A 354 -15.41 -3.90 -6.59
C VAL A 354 -14.59 -3.35 -5.42
N THR A 355 -13.53 -2.60 -5.68
CA THR A 355 -12.65 -2.09 -4.61
C THR A 355 -13.31 -0.98 -3.79
N LEU A 356 -14.26 -0.23 -4.35
CA LEU A 356 -15.09 0.71 -3.60
C LEU A 356 -16.00 -0.03 -2.59
N SER A 357 -16.49 -1.23 -2.95
CA SER A 357 -17.22 -2.08 -1.99
C SER A 357 -16.38 -2.44 -0.77
N TYR A 358 -15.08 -2.66 -0.94
CA TYR A 358 -14.18 -2.99 0.16
C TYR A 358 -14.07 -1.83 1.16
N GLY A 359 -14.15 -0.59 0.70
CA GLY A 359 -14.23 0.59 1.58
C GLY A 359 -15.52 0.62 2.41
N ALA A 360 -16.67 0.25 1.82
CA ALA A 360 -17.93 0.13 2.55
C ALA A 360 -17.89 -1.00 3.59
N PHE A 361 -17.29 -2.14 3.24
CA PHE A 361 -17.13 -3.27 4.16
C PHE A 361 -16.09 -3.00 5.26
N ALA A 362 -15.03 -2.24 4.97
CA ALA A 362 -14.08 -1.81 5.99
C ALA A 362 -14.75 -0.89 7.02
N LEU A 363 -15.58 0.05 6.56
CA LEU A 363 -16.42 0.88 7.44
C LEU A 363 -17.38 0.02 8.28
N ALA A 364 -18.04 -0.95 7.66
CA ALA A 364 -18.94 -1.87 8.37
C ALA A 364 -18.20 -2.73 9.41
N SER A 365 -17.01 -3.22 9.09
CA SER A 365 -16.17 -3.96 10.04
C SER A 365 -15.77 -3.09 11.23
N ALA A 366 -15.36 -1.84 10.98
CA ALA A 366 -15.00 -0.90 12.05
C ALA A 366 -16.19 -0.52 12.95
N LEU A 367 -17.37 -0.32 12.37
CA LEU A 367 -18.61 -0.17 13.14
C LEU A 367 -18.91 -1.43 13.98
N GLY A 368 -18.72 -2.62 13.40
CA GLY A 368 -18.85 -3.90 14.09
C GLY A 368 -17.94 -3.98 15.33
N HIS A 369 -16.67 -3.61 15.18
CA HIS A 369 -15.71 -3.55 16.29
C HIS A 369 -16.19 -2.66 17.43
N PHE A 370 -16.63 -1.44 17.12
CA PHE A 370 -17.14 -0.51 18.13
C PHE A 370 -18.38 -1.03 18.84
N LEU A 371 -19.30 -1.65 18.10
CA LEU A 371 -20.52 -2.24 18.66
C LEU A 371 -20.20 -3.42 19.59
N VAL A 372 -19.32 -4.33 19.17
CA VAL A 372 -18.89 -5.47 19.99
C VAL A 372 -18.23 -4.97 21.27
N LEU A 373 -17.27 -4.04 21.17
CA LEU A 373 -16.60 -3.47 22.34
C LEU A 373 -17.57 -2.76 23.29
N LEU A 374 -18.55 -2.03 22.76
CA LEU A 374 -19.58 -1.36 23.56
C LEU A 374 -20.45 -2.36 24.31
N ALA A 375 -20.90 -3.42 23.63
CA ALA A 375 -21.74 -4.47 24.20
C ALA A 375 -21.00 -5.22 25.32
N LEU A 376 -19.72 -5.56 25.10
CA LEU A 376 -18.87 -6.20 26.10
C LEU A 376 -18.62 -5.30 27.31
N ARG A 377 -18.33 -4.01 27.09
CA ARG A 377 -18.07 -3.05 28.17
C ARG A 377 -19.30 -2.81 29.04
N LYS A 378 -20.49 -2.74 28.45
CA LYS A 378 -21.75 -2.50 29.17
C LYS A 378 -22.44 -3.76 29.65
N ASN A 379 -21.94 -4.94 29.24
CA ASN A 379 -22.58 -6.24 29.44
C ASN A 379 -24.07 -6.23 29.04
N SER A 380 -24.40 -5.55 27.94
CA SER A 380 -25.77 -5.34 27.48
C SER A 380 -25.97 -5.91 26.07
N PRO A 381 -27.11 -6.57 25.77
CA PRO A 381 -27.40 -7.02 24.42
C PRO A 381 -27.53 -5.83 23.46
N LEU A 382 -27.24 -6.06 22.18
CA LEU A 382 -27.47 -5.09 21.10
C LEU A 382 -28.78 -5.43 20.38
N SER A 383 -29.70 -4.46 20.36
CA SER A 383 -30.95 -4.58 19.64
C SER A 383 -30.75 -4.26 18.16
N ASN A 384 -31.55 -4.90 17.29
CA ASN A 384 -31.55 -4.57 15.87
C ASN A 384 -32.01 -3.13 15.59
N GLY A 385 -32.76 -2.51 16.51
CA GLY A 385 -33.18 -1.12 16.42
C GLY A 385 -32.13 -0.10 16.88
N ASP A 386 -31.03 -0.53 17.49
CA ASP A 386 -30.03 0.40 18.01
C ASP A 386 -29.41 1.21 16.85
N PRO A 387 -29.23 2.54 16.99
CA PRO A 387 -28.75 3.39 15.90
C PRO A 387 -27.44 2.89 15.28
N GLY A 388 -26.48 2.43 16.09
CA GLY A 388 -25.21 1.90 15.60
C GLY A 388 -25.36 0.60 14.81
N VAL A 389 -26.30 -0.27 15.19
CA VAL A 389 -26.60 -1.51 14.45
C VAL A 389 -27.31 -1.19 13.14
N VAL A 390 -28.19 -0.19 13.13
CA VAL A 390 -28.80 0.32 11.89
C VAL A 390 -27.73 0.90 10.97
N HIS A 391 -26.78 1.67 11.50
CA HIS A 391 -25.66 2.22 10.75
C HIS A 391 -24.82 1.13 10.11
N LEU A 392 -24.45 0.10 10.88
CA LEU A 392 -23.77 -1.08 10.37
C LEU A 392 -24.53 -1.72 9.21
N TYR A 393 -25.83 -1.94 9.38
CA TYR A 393 -26.68 -2.55 8.35
C TYR A 393 -26.71 -1.71 7.06
N ARG A 394 -26.79 -0.38 7.16
CA ARG A 394 -26.74 0.51 5.98
C ARG A 394 -25.41 0.45 5.25
N SER A 395 -24.29 0.37 5.98
CA SER A 395 -22.97 0.20 5.37
C SER A 395 -22.85 -1.13 4.62
N LEU A 396 -23.36 -2.22 5.20
CA LEU A 396 -23.40 -3.55 4.55
C LEU A 396 -24.23 -3.54 3.25
N GLN A 397 -25.37 -2.86 3.24
CA GLN A 397 -26.24 -2.76 2.05
C GLN A 397 -25.51 -2.12 0.85
N ILE A 398 -24.79 -1.02 1.07
CA ILE A 398 -24.01 -0.38 0.00
C ILE A 398 -22.84 -1.27 -0.44
N GLY A 399 -22.14 -1.90 0.50
CA GLY A 399 -21.05 -2.82 0.19
C GLY A 399 -21.52 -3.96 -0.72
N ILE A 400 -22.64 -4.60 -0.40
CA ILE A 400 -23.18 -5.72 -1.19
C ILE A 400 -23.65 -5.27 -2.56
N LEU A 401 -24.32 -4.11 -2.67
CA LEU A 401 -24.74 -3.58 -3.97
C LEU A 401 -23.54 -3.40 -4.91
N LEU A 402 -22.46 -2.80 -4.40
CA LEU A 402 -21.23 -2.57 -5.18
C LEU A 402 -20.49 -3.87 -5.46
N LEU A 403 -20.40 -4.79 -4.49
CA LEU A 403 -19.73 -6.08 -4.69
C LEU A 403 -20.47 -6.96 -5.70
N ALA A 404 -21.80 -7.07 -5.59
CA ALA A 404 -22.61 -7.84 -6.53
C ALA A 404 -22.48 -7.30 -7.96
N THR A 405 -22.63 -5.97 -8.11
CA THR A 405 -22.42 -5.29 -9.41
C THR A 405 -21.01 -5.56 -9.92
N GLY A 406 -20.01 -5.44 -9.05
CA GLY A 406 -18.61 -5.68 -9.37
C GLY A 406 -18.32 -7.12 -9.81
N VAL A 407 -18.87 -8.13 -9.14
CA VAL A 407 -18.74 -9.55 -9.52
C VAL A 407 -19.33 -9.80 -10.91
N ILE A 408 -20.52 -9.25 -11.19
CA ILE A 408 -21.15 -9.36 -12.52
C ILE A 408 -20.28 -8.69 -13.59
N LEU A 409 -19.83 -7.44 -13.35
CA LEU A 409 -18.93 -6.73 -14.27
C LEU A 409 -17.60 -7.47 -14.47
N GLY A 410 -17.15 -8.22 -13.45
CA GLY A 410 -15.95 -9.05 -13.51
C GLY A 410 -16.12 -10.20 -14.50
N GLY A 411 -17.24 -10.91 -14.44
CA GLY A 411 -17.56 -11.96 -15.40
C GLY A 411 -17.69 -11.43 -16.83
N VAL A 412 -18.26 -10.22 -17.02
CA VAL A 412 -18.31 -9.60 -18.36
C VAL A 412 -16.90 -9.26 -18.86
N TRP A 413 -16.03 -8.72 -17.99
CA TRP A 413 -14.63 -8.46 -18.35
C TRP A 413 -13.85 -9.73 -18.66
N ALA A 414 -14.09 -10.81 -17.90
CA ALA A 414 -13.52 -12.13 -18.15
C ALA A 414 -13.94 -12.65 -19.53
N ASN A 415 -15.22 -12.50 -19.89
CA ASN A 415 -15.71 -12.90 -21.20
C ASN A 415 -15.05 -12.11 -22.33
N TYR A 416 -14.87 -10.81 -22.14
CA TYR A 416 -14.17 -9.96 -23.10
C TYR A 416 -12.69 -10.32 -23.26
N SER A 417 -12.02 -10.72 -22.18
CA SER A 417 -10.56 -10.93 -22.17
C SER A 417 -10.15 -12.37 -22.50
N TRP A 418 -10.97 -13.34 -22.12
CA TRP A 418 -10.65 -14.78 -22.18
C TRP A 418 -11.74 -15.62 -22.85
N GLY A 419 -12.79 -15.00 -23.40
CA GLY A 419 -13.85 -15.69 -24.15
C GLY A 419 -14.85 -16.48 -23.29
N ARG A 420 -14.83 -16.31 -21.97
CA ARG A 420 -15.74 -16.99 -21.02
C ARG A 420 -16.09 -16.13 -19.83
N PHE A 421 -17.34 -16.25 -19.36
CA PHE A 421 -17.86 -15.45 -18.25
C PHE A 421 -17.35 -15.87 -16.86
N TRP A 422 -17.06 -17.17 -16.67
CA TRP A 422 -16.64 -17.74 -15.39
C TRP A 422 -15.87 -19.04 -15.62
N ASP A 423 -14.92 -19.35 -14.74
CA ASP A 423 -14.01 -20.51 -14.80
C ASP A 423 -13.56 -21.01 -13.42
N TRP A 424 -14.20 -20.55 -12.34
CA TRP A 424 -13.88 -20.95 -10.97
C TRP A 424 -12.42 -20.71 -10.58
N ASP A 425 -11.77 -19.72 -11.20
CA ASP A 425 -10.44 -19.34 -10.78
C ASP A 425 -10.47 -18.84 -9.32
N PRO A 426 -9.33 -18.86 -8.60
CA PRO A 426 -9.32 -18.45 -7.20
C PRO A 426 -9.92 -17.04 -6.97
N LYS A 427 -9.78 -16.09 -7.91
CA LYS A 427 -10.38 -14.76 -7.75
C LYS A 427 -11.89 -14.78 -7.90
N GLU A 428 -12.40 -15.37 -8.96
CA GLU A 428 -13.83 -15.57 -9.18
C GLU A 428 -14.47 -16.28 -7.99
N THR A 429 -13.89 -17.42 -7.56
CA THR A 429 -14.40 -18.21 -6.44
C THR A 429 -14.45 -17.42 -5.14
N TRP A 430 -13.37 -16.72 -4.76
CA TRP A 430 -13.36 -15.95 -3.51
C TRP A 430 -14.24 -14.69 -3.59
N SER A 431 -14.43 -14.11 -4.77
CA SER A 431 -15.39 -13.02 -4.95
C SER A 431 -16.84 -13.48 -4.72
N LEU A 432 -17.17 -14.70 -5.16
CA LEU A 432 -18.48 -15.32 -4.91
C LEU A 432 -18.64 -15.67 -3.42
N VAL A 433 -17.62 -16.26 -2.79
CA VAL A 433 -17.63 -16.56 -1.34
C VAL A 433 -17.87 -15.29 -0.53
N ALA A 434 -17.17 -14.18 -0.86
CA ALA A 434 -17.36 -12.91 -0.19
C ALA A 434 -18.79 -12.37 -0.38
N LEU A 435 -19.31 -12.40 -1.61
CA LEU A 435 -20.67 -11.97 -1.92
C LEU A 435 -21.71 -12.78 -1.13
N LEU A 436 -21.63 -14.11 -1.15
CA LEU A 436 -22.57 -14.98 -0.45
C LEU A 436 -22.47 -14.82 1.08
N SER A 437 -21.26 -14.69 1.62
CA SER A 437 -21.04 -14.45 3.06
C SER A 437 -21.80 -13.21 3.54
N TYR A 438 -21.69 -12.11 2.81
CA TYR A 438 -22.38 -10.87 3.13
C TYR A 438 -23.88 -10.91 2.83
N LEU A 439 -24.30 -11.65 1.80
CA LEU A 439 -25.72 -11.86 1.51
C LEU A 439 -26.43 -12.61 2.65
N VAL A 440 -25.80 -13.64 3.20
CA VAL A 440 -26.30 -14.39 4.38
C VAL A 440 -26.44 -13.48 5.60
N LEU A 441 -25.52 -12.54 5.80
CA LEU A 441 -25.61 -11.56 6.90
C LEU A 441 -26.80 -10.61 6.73
N LEU A 442 -27.01 -10.03 5.54
CA LEU A 442 -28.18 -9.17 5.31
C LEU A 442 -29.48 -9.97 5.40
N HIS A 443 -29.56 -11.09 4.69
CA HIS A 443 -30.76 -11.91 4.62
C HIS A 443 -31.14 -12.43 6.01
N GLY A 444 -30.18 -12.96 6.76
CA GLY A 444 -30.46 -13.44 8.11
C GLY A 444 -30.88 -12.32 9.06
N ARG A 445 -30.49 -11.06 8.83
CA ARG A 445 -31.00 -9.94 9.64
C ARG A 445 -32.45 -9.65 9.27
N LEU A 446 -32.77 -9.63 7.98
CA LEU A 446 -34.13 -9.43 7.47
C LEU A 446 -35.07 -10.54 7.94
N ALA A 447 -34.62 -11.79 7.90
CA ALA A 447 -35.34 -12.97 8.37
C ALA A 447 -35.37 -13.10 9.90
N GLY A 448 -34.68 -12.22 10.63
CA GLY A 448 -34.67 -12.21 12.10
C GLY A 448 -33.77 -13.25 12.76
N TRP A 449 -32.87 -13.92 12.01
CA TRP A 449 -31.90 -14.90 12.52
C TRP A 449 -30.84 -14.26 13.41
N TRP A 450 -30.35 -13.06 13.02
CA TRP A 450 -29.26 -12.37 13.72
C TRP A 450 -29.79 -11.30 14.69
N THR A 451 -29.21 -11.26 15.89
CA THR A 451 -29.30 -10.09 16.78
C THR A 451 -28.39 -8.96 16.27
N GLY A 452 -28.41 -7.79 16.93
CA GLY A 452 -27.50 -6.70 16.58
C GLY A 452 -26.03 -7.06 16.83
N TYR A 453 -25.77 -7.87 17.86
CA TYR A 453 -24.43 -8.35 18.19
C TYR A 453 -23.97 -9.45 17.22
N GLY A 454 -24.86 -10.37 16.82
CA GLY A 454 -24.60 -11.34 15.76
C GLY A 454 -24.22 -10.68 14.43
N LEU A 455 -24.94 -9.62 14.05
CA LEU A 455 -24.62 -8.84 12.84
C LEU A 455 -23.24 -8.16 12.94
N ALA A 456 -22.90 -7.61 14.11
CA ALA A 456 -21.61 -6.95 14.34
C ALA A 456 -20.42 -7.93 14.31
N VAL A 457 -20.55 -9.11 14.92
CA VAL A 457 -19.54 -10.17 14.82
C VAL A 457 -19.43 -10.68 13.38
N GLY A 458 -20.59 -10.89 12.73
CA GLY A 458 -20.65 -11.34 11.34
C GLY A 458 -19.99 -10.36 10.36
N SER A 459 -20.15 -9.04 10.53
CA SER A 459 -19.53 -8.06 9.64
C SER A 459 -18.00 -8.07 9.71
N ILE A 460 -17.43 -8.31 10.90
CA ILE A 460 -15.99 -8.46 11.13
C ILE A 460 -15.50 -9.75 10.47
N ALA A 461 -16.18 -10.88 10.72
CA ALA A 461 -15.83 -12.16 10.09
C ALA A 461 -15.94 -12.11 8.56
N GLY A 462 -16.97 -11.46 8.02
CA GLY A 462 -17.13 -11.25 6.59
C GLY A 462 -15.98 -10.44 5.99
N PHE A 463 -15.37 -9.51 6.73
CA PHE A 463 -14.25 -8.71 6.23
C PHE A 463 -13.01 -9.57 5.96
N LEU A 464 -12.83 -10.68 6.69
CA LEU A 464 -11.77 -11.65 6.41
C LEU A 464 -11.93 -12.31 5.03
N THR A 465 -13.16 -12.49 4.55
CA THR A 465 -13.39 -13.01 3.18
C THR A 465 -13.00 -11.99 2.11
N ILE A 466 -13.17 -10.69 2.37
CA ILE A 466 -12.70 -9.60 1.50
C ILE A 466 -11.17 -9.58 1.48
N LEU A 467 -10.55 -9.71 2.66
CA LEU A 467 -9.10 -9.78 2.78
C LEU A 467 -8.52 -10.97 2.01
N MET A 468 -9.19 -12.13 2.06
CA MET A 468 -8.79 -13.30 1.29
C MET A 468 -8.95 -13.08 -0.23
N ALA A 469 -10.08 -12.51 -0.67
CA ALA A 469 -10.31 -12.20 -2.09
C ALA A 469 -9.32 -11.16 -2.65
N TRP A 470 -8.98 -10.14 -1.85
CA TRP A 470 -8.10 -9.04 -2.26
C TRP A 470 -6.61 -9.35 -2.10
N TYR A 471 -6.17 -9.79 -0.92
CA TYR A 471 -4.76 -10.06 -0.63
C TYR A 471 -4.43 -11.55 -0.74
N GLY A 472 -5.26 -12.42 -0.16
CA GLY A 472 -5.01 -13.86 -0.09
C GLY A 472 -4.80 -14.50 -1.46
N VAL A 473 -5.69 -14.25 -2.42
CA VAL A 473 -5.55 -14.82 -3.76
C VAL A 473 -4.27 -14.32 -4.47
N ASN A 474 -3.94 -13.04 -4.31
CA ASN A 474 -2.81 -12.41 -5.01
C ASN A 474 -1.43 -12.78 -4.41
N PHE A 475 -1.35 -12.99 -3.09
CA PHE A 475 -0.07 -13.09 -2.38
C PHE A 475 0.13 -14.40 -1.62
N VAL A 476 -0.94 -15.15 -1.32
CA VAL A 476 -0.89 -16.42 -0.58
C VAL A 476 -1.11 -17.60 -1.53
N LEU A 477 -2.12 -17.54 -2.39
CA LEU A 477 -2.40 -18.61 -3.34
C LEU A 477 -1.51 -18.54 -4.58
N GLY A 478 -1.18 -17.33 -5.07
CA GLY A 478 -0.22 -17.11 -6.15
C GLY A 478 -0.52 -17.86 -7.45
N LYS A 479 -1.81 -18.17 -7.70
CA LYS A 479 -2.29 -18.97 -8.83
C LYS A 479 -3.49 -18.30 -9.49
N GLY A 480 -3.59 -18.43 -10.81
CA GLY A 480 -4.72 -17.93 -11.62
C GLY A 480 -4.32 -16.96 -12.73
N LEU A 481 -5.28 -16.58 -13.57
CA LEU A 481 -5.11 -15.68 -14.73
C LEU A 481 -4.71 -14.24 -14.36
N HIS A 482 -4.69 -13.95 -13.06
CA HIS A 482 -4.43 -12.64 -12.46
C HIS A 482 -2.97 -12.46 -12.03
N SER A 483 -2.03 -13.16 -12.67
CA SER A 483 -0.61 -13.17 -12.29
C SER A 483 0.05 -11.80 -12.28
N TYR A 484 -0.48 -10.84 -13.04
CA TYR A 484 -0.08 -9.44 -13.03
C TYR A 484 -0.36 -8.70 -11.71
N GLY A 485 -1.24 -9.23 -10.86
CA GLY A 485 -1.52 -8.69 -9.52
C GLY A 485 -0.70 -9.36 -8.41
N PHE A 486 0.14 -10.34 -8.72
CA PHE A 486 0.96 -11.03 -7.73
C PHE A 486 2.16 -10.17 -7.35
N GLY A 487 2.53 -10.22 -6.07
CA GLY A 487 3.71 -9.54 -5.56
C GLY A 487 4.35 -10.29 -4.40
N SER A 488 5.51 -9.82 -3.98
CA SER A 488 6.23 -10.33 -2.81
C SER A 488 6.31 -9.22 -1.75
N GLY A 489 5.70 -9.43 -0.59
CA GLY A 489 5.78 -8.47 0.51
C GLY A 489 4.48 -8.32 1.29
N GLY A 490 4.60 -8.02 2.59
CA GLY A 490 3.48 -7.73 3.48
C GLY A 490 2.71 -8.94 4.04
N GLN A 491 3.11 -10.17 3.69
CA GLN A 491 2.40 -11.38 4.10
C GLN A 491 2.34 -11.52 5.63
N SER A 492 3.43 -11.17 6.32
CA SER A 492 3.50 -11.15 7.78
C SER A 492 2.53 -10.13 8.38
N TYR A 493 2.40 -8.93 7.80
CA TYR A 493 1.47 -7.90 8.29
C TYR A 493 0.02 -8.36 8.13
N VAL A 494 -0.32 -8.90 6.96
CA VAL A 494 -1.69 -9.36 6.68
C VAL A 494 -2.03 -10.59 7.51
N ALA A 495 -1.10 -11.54 7.66
CA ALA A 495 -1.28 -12.70 8.53
C ALA A 495 -1.44 -12.29 10.00
N ALA A 496 -0.60 -11.37 10.51
CA ALA A 496 -0.73 -10.84 11.86
C ALA A 496 -2.07 -10.15 12.08
N PHE A 497 -2.53 -9.34 11.11
CA PHE A 497 -3.84 -8.72 11.14
C PHE A 497 -4.97 -9.77 11.16
N ALA A 498 -4.95 -10.75 10.25
CA ALA A 498 -5.96 -11.81 10.21
C ALA A 498 -5.99 -12.64 11.49
N LEU A 499 -4.83 -12.97 12.07
CA LEU A 499 -4.74 -13.67 13.36
C LEU A 499 -5.28 -12.81 14.51
N ALA A 500 -5.01 -11.51 14.51
CA ALA A 500 -5.55 -10.58 15.50
C ALA A 500 -7.09 -10.48 15.40
N GLU A 501 -7.64 -10.41 14.18
CA GLU A 501 -9.08 -10.44 13.92
C GLU A 501 -9.72 -11.75 14.39
N LEU A 502 -9.10 -12.90 14.10
CA LEU A 502 -9.57 -14.20 14.57
C LEU A 502 -9.53 -14.31 16.10
N ALA A 503 -8.47 -13.81 16.74
CA ALA A 503 -8.35 -13.76 18.19
C ALA A 503 -9.42 -12.83 18.81
N PHE A 504 -9.68 -11.68 18.18
CA PHE A 504 -10.75 -10.76 18.60
C PHE A 504 -12.13 -11.40 18.48
N LEU A 505 -12.41 -12.09 17.36
CA LEU A 505 -13.66 -12.82 17.16
C LEU A 505 -13.84 -13.93 18.19
N ALA A 506 -12.80 -14.72 18.46
CA ALA A 506 -12.83 -15.75 19.49
C ALA A 506 -13.12 -15.15 20.88
N PHE A 507 -12.43 -14.05 21.22
CA PHE A 507 -12.66 -13.32 22.46
C PHE A 507 -14.10 -12.79 22.57
N ALA A 508 -14.63 -12.19 21.49
CA ALA A 508 -16.00 -11.69 21.42
C ALA A 508 -17.01 -12.82 21.64
N LEU A 509 -16.84 -13.96 20.96
CA LEU A 509 -17.72 -15.12 21.09
C LEU A 509 -17.71 -15.71 22.50
N LEU A 510 -16.54 -15.75 23.16
CA LEU A 510 -16.39 -16.26 24.53
C LEU A 510 -16.99 -15.34 25.59
N ARG A 511 -16.92 -14.01 25.38
CA ARG A 511 -17.38 -12.99 26.34
C ARG A 511 -18.76 -12.43 26.05
N ARG A 512 -19.48 -13.00 25.07
CA ARG A 512 -20.77 -12.49 24.60
C ARG A 512 -21.82 -12.43 25.73
N PRO A 513 -22.71 -11.43 25.73
CA PRO A 513 -23.92 -11.45 26.56
C PRO A 513 -24.79 -12.70 26.26
N ARG A 514 -25.59 -13.18 27.21
CA ARG A 514 -26.47 -14.36 27.00
C ARG A 514 -27.41 -14.13 25.80
N ALA A 515 -27.60 -15.16 24.97
CA ALA A 515 -28.41 -15.14 23.74
C ALA A 515 -28.03 -14.06 22.70
N ALA A 516 -26.77 -13.60 22.68
CA ALA A 516 -26.38 -12.46 21.86
C ALA A 516 -26.08 -12.74 20.38
N LEU A 517 -26.07 -13.97 19.86
CA LEU A 517 -25.76 -14.18 18.42
C LEU A 517 -27.00 -14.37 17.56
N PHE A 518 -27.86 -15.30 17.97
CA PHE A 518 -29.04 -15.69 17.23
C PHE A 518 -30.28 -15.31 18.00
N ARG A 519 -31.33 -14.90 17.29
CA ARG A 519 -32.65 -14.74 17.88
C ARG A 519 -33.26 -16.13 18.06
N ALA A 520 -33.87 -16.39 19.22
CA ALA A 520 -34.64 -17.61 19.40
C ALA A 520 -35.78 -17.65 18.37
N PRO A 521 -36.07 -18.81 17.73
CA PRO A 521 -37.26 -18.95 16.91
C PRO A 521 -38.48 -18.58 17.75
N ALA A 522 -39.42 -17.82 17.17
CA ALA A 522 -40.67 -17.52 17.85
C ALA A 522 -41.31 -18.85 18.27
N SER A 523 -41.55 -19.04 19.57
CA SER A 523 -42.35 -20.18 20.02
C SER A 523 -43.69 -20.07 19.33
N THR A 524 -43.99 -21.03 18.47
CA THR A 524 -45.34 -21.22 17.93
C THR A 524 -46.21 -21.56 19.13
N SER A 525 -46.88 -20.56 19.70
CA SER A 525 -48.02 -20.79 20.58
C SER A 525 -49.12 -21.36 19.71
N SER A 526 -49.17 -22.70 19.66
CA SER A 526 -50.27 -23.48 19.13
C SER A 526 -51.52 -23.26 19.96
#